data_AF-X1ND01-F1
#
_entry.id   AF-X1ND01-F1
#
_cell.length_a   1.000
_cell.length_b   1.000
_cell.length_c   1.000
_cell.angle_alpha   90.00
_cell.angle_beta   90.00
_cell.angle_gamma   90.00
#
_symmetry.space_group_name_H-M   'P 1'
#
loop_
_entity.id
_entity.type
_entity.pdbx_description
1 polymer ?
#
loop_
_entity_poly.entity_id
_entity_poly.type
_entity_poly.pdbx_seq_one_letter_code
_entity_poly.pdbx_strand_id
1 'polypeptide(L)'
;MLENLTSNQQKIYQEISKLDEKSGIAYIGALKVLKDSTNPDRFHQSANSLRHLGAIISRQIEIDIDENEVENLEDELNQILVEKEINDKYVVKVYVRESSLKDKLKSIIIESPEVLPVHSEKRMNKLFQKWLKLHRYFTGIAHYGDSEINPADFDKNIKEMENVLLDLLEPPQEIIAQLDDLLAIQNPSQDDIEKLINLIKHPSHNQYFFTRLDSPEWIDALNNNDFFSEPKEITTHSFMISFFAPLSYLIRMSSVIP
;
A
#
# COMPACT_ATOMS: atom_id res chain seq x y z
N MET A 1 5.70 -22.93 -18.68
CA MET A 1 4.79 -22.63 -17.55
C MET A 1 3.90 -21.41 -17.75
N LEU A 2 4.24 -20.45 -18.64
CA LEU A 2 3.53 -19.17 -18.81
C LEU A 2 2.64 -19.07 -20.06
N GLU A 3 2.59 -20.11 -20.90
CA GLU A 3 2.00 -20.06 -22.25
C GLU A 3 0.47 -19.85 -22.28
N ASN A 4 -0.23 -20.04 -21.16
CA ASN A 4 -1.68 -19.88 -21.04
C ASN A 4 -2.10 -18.72 -20.12
N LEU A 5 -1.18 -17.79 -19.86
CA LEU A 5 -1.42 -16.59 -19.07
C LEU A 5 -1.59 -15.39 -19.99
N THR A 6 -2.46 -14.45 -19.59
CA THR A 6 -2.52 -13.15 -20.27
C THR A 6 -1.24 -12.36 -19.99
N SER A 7 -0.97 -11.31 -20.78
CA SER A 7 0.17 -10.41 -20.55
C SER A 7 0.19 -9.85 -19.12
N ASN A 8 -0.98 -9.49 -18.59
CA ASN A 8 -1.11 -8.99 -17.21
C ASN A 8 -0.78 -10.07 -16.17
N GLN A 9 -1.27 -11.29 -16.38
CA GLN A 9 -0.97 -12.42 -15.48
C GLN A 9 0.52 -12.79 -15.49
N GLN A 10 1.18 -12.68 -16.65
CA GLN A 10 2.62 -12.85 -16.76
C GLN A 10 3.37 -11.76 -16.01
N LYS A 11 2.97 -10.49 -16.15
CA LYS A 11 3.55 -9.36 -15.41
C LYS A 11 3.39 -9.53 -13.91
N ILE A 12 2.18 -9.84 -13.43
CA ILE A 12 1.92 -10.10 -12.00
C ILE A 12 2.82 -11.22 -11.48
N TYR A 13 2.88 -12.36 -12.19
CA TYR A 13 3.72 -13.48 -11.79
C TYR A 13 5.20 -13.09 -11.70
N GLN A 14 5.72 -12.38 -12.70
CA GLN A 14 7.11 -11.94 -12.71
C GLN A 14 7.43 -11.02 -11.55
N GLU A 15 6.60 -9.99 -11.29
CA GLU A 15 6.87 -9.03 -10.23
C GLU A 15 6.70 -9.64 -8.84
N ILE A 16 5.64 -10.44 -8.64
CA ILE A 16 5.41 -11.05 -7.33
C ILE A 16 6.45 -12.12 -6.99
N SER A 17 6.98 -12.84 -8.00
CA SER A 17 8.07 -13.80 -7.81
C SER A 17 9.40 -13.16 -7.44
N LYS A 18 9.63 -11.89 -7.78
CA LYS A 18 10.81 -11.14 -7.31
C LYS A 18 10.75 -10.82 -5.83
N LEU A 19 9.54 -10.57 -5.31
CA LEU A 19 9.31 -10.40 -3.88
C LEU A 19 9.42 -11.74 -3.16
N ASP A 20 8.73 -12.75 -3.70
CA ASP A 20 8.66 -14.08 -3.12
C ASP A 20 8.25 -15.13 -4.14
N GLU A 21 9.11 -16.13 -4.33
CA GLU A 21 8.86 -17.21 -5.27
C GLU A 21 7.56 -17.98 -4.92
N LYS A 22 7.29 -18.19 -3.62
CA LYS A 22 6.11 -18.95 -3.15
C LYS A 22 4.81 -18.22 -3.48
N SER A 23 4.81 -16.89 -3.45
CA SER A 23 3.68 -16.04 -3.82
C SER A 23 3.37 -16.17 -5.30
N GLY A 24 4.39 -16.17 -6.17
CA GLY A 24 4.19 -16.44 -7.59
C GLY A 24 3.62 -17.83 -7.86
N ILE A 25 4.11 -18.84 -7.13
CA ILE A 25 3.57 -20.21 -7.22
C ILE A 25 2.11 -20.25 -6.77
N ALA A 26 1.76 -19.61 -5.65
CA ALA A 26 0.38 -19.56 -5.15
C ALA A 26 -0.56 -18.88 -6.15
N TYR A 27 -0.14 -17.78 -6.77
CA TYR A 27 -0.92 -17.08 -7.80
C TYR A 27 -1.19 -17.97 -9.02
N ILE A 28 -0.15 -18.60 -9.58
CA ILE A 28 -0.31 -19.51 -10.73
C ILE A 28 -1.10 -20.76 -10.37
N GLY A 29 -0.88 -21.30 -9.16
CA GLY A 29 -1.63 -22.43 -8.63
C GLY A 29 -3.13 -22.14 -8.58
N ALA A 30 -3.50 -20.95 -8.09
CA ALA A 30 -4.89 -20.51 -8.07
C ALA A 30 -5.52 -20.53 -9.46
N LEU A 31 -4.86 -19.89 -10.44
CA LEU A 31 -5.37 -19.79 -11.80
C LEU A 31 -5.48 -21.15 -12.49
N LYS A 32 -4.52 -22.05 -12.26
CA LYS A 32 -4.54 -23.41 -12.83
C LYS A 32 -5.66 -24.24 -12.25
N VAL A 33 -5.80 -24.24 -10.93
CA VAL A 33 -6.86 -25.00 -10.26
C VAL A 33 -8.23 -24.48 -10.67
N LEU A 34 -8.42 -23.16 -10.74
CA LEU A 34 -9.68 -22.58 -11.22
C LEU A 34 -10.05 -23.02 -12.64
N LYS A 35 -9.06 -23.12 -13.53
CA LYS A 35 -9.27 -23.56 -14.93
C LYS A 35 -9.61 -25.05 -15.05
N ASP A 36 -9.29 -25.86 -14.05
CA ASP A 36 -9.61 -27.28 -14.04
C ASP A 36 -11.09 -27.51 -13.72
N SER A 37 -11.92 -27.57 -14.77
CA SER A 37 -13.36 -27.81 -14.64
C SER A 37 -13.72 -29.19 -14.09
N THR A 38 -12.77 -30.14 -14.09
CA THR A 38 -12.98 -31.49 -13.55
C THR A 38 -12.81 -31.55 -12.04
N ASN A 39 -12.14 -30.57 -11.45
CA ASN A 39 -11.99 -30.44 -10.00
C ASN A 39 -13.27 -29.84 -9.40
N PRO A 40 -14.05 -30.61 -8.59
CA PRO A 40 -15.26 -30.12 -7.95
C PRO A 40 -14.97 -29.04 -6.90
N ASP A 41 -13.74 -28.99 -6.39
CA ASP A 41 -13.29 -28.08 -5.34
C ASP A 41 -12.43 -26.92 -5.87
N ARG A 42 -12.43 -26.71 -7.19
CA ARG A 42 -11.58 -25.72 -7.86
C ARG A 42 -11.69 -24.30 -7.30
N PHE A 43 -12.89 -23.89 -6.89
CA PHE A 43 -13.11 -22.54 -6.36
C PHE A 43 -12.52 -22.38 -4.96
N HIS A 44 -12.75 -23.33 -4.04
CA HIS A 44 -12.20 -23.25 -2.68
C HIS A 44 -10.66 -23.36 -2.69
N GLN A 45 -10.10 -24.23 -3.52
CA GLN A 45 -8.65 -24.38 -3.66
C GLN A 45 -7.99 -23.17 -4.32
N SER A 46 -8.62 -22.61 -5.36
CA SER A 46 -8.19 -21.34 -5.95
C SER A 46 -8.25 -20.21 -4.91
N ALA A 47 -9.35 -20.10 -4.17
CA ALA A 47 -9.54 -19.09 -3.14
C ALA A 47 -8.52 -19.24 -1.99
N ASN A 48 -8.20 -20.46 -1.57
CA ASN A 48 -7.19 -20.70 -0.55
C ASN A 48 -5.80 -20.26 -1.03
N SER A 49 -5.47 -20.51 -2.30
CA SER A 49 -4.22 -20.06 -2.91
C SER A 49 -4.14 -18.52 -3.00
N LEU A 50 -5.23 -17.85 -3.39
CA LEU A 50 -5.32 -16.38 -3.43
C LEU A 50 -5.33 -15.74 -2.04
N ARG A 51 -5.94 -16.40 -1.05
CA ARG A 51 -5.86 -15.99 0.35
C ARG A 51 -4.42 -16.09 0.85
N HIS A 52 -3.73 -17.18 0.52
CA HIS A 52 -2.34 -17.38 0.89
C HIS A 52 -1.44 -16.33 0.23
N LEU A 53 -1.66 -16.01 -1.05
CA LEU A 53 -1.01 -14.91 -1.75
C LEU A 53 -1.16 -13.58 -0.98
N GLY A 54 -2.41 -13.25 -0.63
CA GLY A 54 -2.70 -12.05 0.14
C GLY A 54 -2.01 -12.06 1.50
N ALA A 55 -1.96 -13.23 2.17
CA ALA A 55 -1.26 -13.39 3.43
C ALA A 55 0.26 -13.27 3.30
N ILE A 56 0.89 -13.82 2.25
CA ILE A 56 2.35 -13.75 2.10
C ILE A 56 2.81 -12.31 1.84
N ILE A 57 2.15 -11.61 0.91
CA ILE A 57 2.39 -10.17 0.68
C ILE A 57 2.23 -9.38 2.00
N SER A 58 1.35 -9.84 2.88
CA SER A 58 1.13 -9.22 4.19
C SER A 58 2.04 -9.73 5.32
N ARG A 59 2.75 -10.85 5.17
CA ARG A 59 3.44 -11.59 6.25
C ARG A 59 4.95 -11.72 6.09
N GLN A 60 5.51 -11.65 4.87
CA GLN A 60 6.97 -11.71 4.66
C GLN A 60 7.71 -10.44 5.07
N ILE A 61 7.17 -9.80 6.09
CA ILE A 61 7.55 -8.48 6.54
C ILE A 61 7.62 -8.67 8.04
N GLU A 62 8.79 -9.14 8.45
CA GLU A 62 9.22 -9.04 9.84
C GLU A 62 9.17 -7.56 10.19
N ILE A 63 8.27 -7.22 11.09
CA ILE A 63 8.34 -5.98 11.82
C ILE A 63 9.28 -6.32 12.96
N ASP A 64 10.43 -5.66 13.02
CA ASP A 64 11.19 -5.59 14.28
C ASP A 64 10.28 -4.90 15.28
N ILE A 65 9.60 -5.70 16.09
CA ILE A 65 8.97 -5.23 17.31
C ILE A 65 10.14 -5.03 18.26
N ASP A 66 10.44 -3.78 18.61
CA ASP A 66 11.39 -3.54 19.69
C ASP A 66 10.73 -3.95 21.00
N GLU A 67 10.93 -5.21 21.39
CA GLU A 67 10.42 -5.78 22.64
C GLU A 67 10.85 -4.92 23.85
N ASN A 68 11.99 -4.22 23.75
CA ASN A 68 12.45 -3.32 24.81
C ASN A 68 11.56 -2.07 24.94
N GLU A 69 10.99 -1.54 23.84
CA GLU A 69 10.09 -0.38 23.91
C GLU A 69 8.78 -0.72 24.61
N VAL A 70 8.28 -1.95 24.39
CA VAL A 70 7.06 -2.46 25.04
C VAL A 70 7.27 -2.69 26.53
N GLU A 71 8.42 -3.28 26.90
CA GLU A 71 8.80 -3.49 28.29
C GLU A 71 8.99 -2.15 29.02
N ASN A 72 9.68 -1.19 28.41
CA ASN A 72 9.87 0.15 28.96
C ASN A 72 8.54 0.90 29.20
N LEU A 73 7.58 0.77 28.28
CA LEU A 73 6.24 1.37 28.43
C LEU A 73 5.39 0.68 29.50
N GLU A 74 5.49 -0.65 29.64
CA GLU A 74 4.84 -1.39 30.73
C GLU A 74 5.39 -0.97 32.08
N ASP A 75 6.71 -0.82 32.18
CA ASP A 75 7.39 -0.35 33.39
C ASP A 75 7.01 1.09 33.74
N GLU A 76 6.99 2.02 32.77
CA GLU A 76 6.54 3.41 32.99
C GLU A 76 5.09 3.48 33.50
N LEU A 77 4.17 2.74 32.86
CA LEU A 77 2.76 2.76 33.24
C LEU A 77 2.54 2.14 34.62
N ASN A 78 3.24 1.05 34.95
CA ASN A 78 3.15 0.46 36.28
C ASN A 78 3.79 1.37 37.35
N GLN A 79 4.86 2.10 37.01
CA GLN A 79 5.45 3.11 37.89
C GLN A 79 4.45 4.24 38.19
N ILE A 80 3.67 4.69 37.21
CA ILE A 80 2.59 5.67 37.43
C ILE A 80 1.52 5.13 38.40
N LEU A 81 1.20 3.83 38.35
CA LEU A 81 0.26 3.23 39.29
C LEU A 81 0.81 3.16 40.72
N VAL A 82 2.12 2.93 40.87
CA VAL A 82 2.83 3.00 42.16
C VAL A 82 2.78 4.42 42.71
N GLU A 83 3.11 5.42 41.90
CA GLU A 83 3.08 6.83 42.30
C GLU A 83 1.68 7.31 42.70
N LYS A 84 0.64 6.74 42.08
CA LYS A 84 -0.76 7.04 42.41
C LYS A 84 -1.33 6.18 43.55
N GLU A 85 -0.53 5.29 44.15
CA GLU A 85 -0.93 4.39 45.24
C GLU A 85 -2.16 3.52 44.91
N ILE A 86 -2.27 3.06 43.65
CA ILE A 86 -3.39 2.22 43.17
C ILE A 86 -2.92 0.92 42.52
N ASN A 87 -1.64 0.60 42.64
CA ASN A 87 -1.02 -0.61 42.12
C ASN A 87 -1.50 -1.90 42.83
N ASP A 88 -2.13 -1.78 43.99
CA ASP A 88 -2.79 -2.88 44.71
C ASP A 88 -4.11 -3.32 44.04
N LYS A 89 -4.70 -2.46 43.20
CA LYS A 89 -5.98 -2.69 42.53
C LYS A 89 -5.85 -2.98 41.04
N TYR A 90 -4.78 -2.50 40.42
CA TYR A 90 -4.60 -2.58 38.98
C TYR A 90 -3.18 -3.03 38.64
N VAL A 91 -3.09 -3.91 37.64
CA VAL A 91 -1.83 -4.24 36.97
C VAL A 91 -2.04 -3.95 35.50
N VAL A 92 -1.17 -3.14 34.92
CA VAL A 92 -1.19 -2.85 33.49
C VAL A 92 -0.24 -3.82 32.81
N LYS A 93 -0.77 -4.52 31.80
CA LYS A 93 0.03 -5.27 30.84
C LYS A 93 -0.11 -4.59 29.50
N VAL A 94 1.01 -4.26 28.88
CA VAL A 94 1.02 -3.64 27.55
C VAL A 94 1.13 -4.76 26.54
N TYR A 95 0.13 -4.85 25.68
CA TYR A 95 0.20 -5.73 24.53
C TYR A 95 0.47 -4.87 23.32
N VAL A 96 1.44 -5.28 22.50
CA VAL A 96 1.50 -4.81 21.13
C VAL A 96 0.21 -5.26 20.48
N ARG A 97 -0.68 -4.31 20.18
CA ARG A 97 -1.77 -4.60 19.25
C ARG A 97 -1.08 -5.04 17.98
N GLU A 98 -1.27 -6.30 17.56
CA GLU A 98 -0.92 -6.68 16.20
C GLU A 98 -1.51 -5.60 15.31
N SER A 99 -0.64 -4.79 14.68
CA SER A 99 -1.08 -3.75 13.77
C SER A 99 -2.08 -4.40 12.83
N SER A 100 -3.24 -3.78 12.65
CA SER A 100 -4.28 -4.42 11.86
C SER A 100 -3.68 -4.76 10.50
N LEU A 101 -4.15 -5.82 9.84
CA LEU A 101 -3.66 -6.19 8.50
C LEU A 101 -3.57 -4.96 7.56
N LYS A 102 -4.49 -4.00 7.75
CA LYS A 102 -4.53 -2.69 7.10
C LYS A 102 -3.31 -1.81 7.42
N ASP A 103 -2.93 -1.71 8.69
CA ASP A 103 -1.82 -0.85 9.14
C ASP A 103 -0.47 -1.46 8.74
N LYS A 104 -0.34 -2.80 8.81
CA LYS A 104 0.80 -3.55 8.26
C LYS A 104 0.94 -3.28 6.77
N LEU A 105 -0.10 -3.56 6.00
CA LEU A 105 -0.09 -3.35 4.56
C LEU A 105 0.21 -1.90 4.17
N LYS A 106 -0.28 -0.93 4.95
CA LYS A 106 -0.01 0.48 4.74
C LYS A 106 1.46 0.82 4.88
N SER A 107 2.10 0.46 5.99
CA SER A 107 3.51 0.78 6.26
C SER A 107 4.47 0.08 5.30
N ILE A 108 4.05 -1.06 4.75
CA ILE A 108 4.82 -1.86 3.80
C ILE A 108 4.80 -1.27 2.40
N ILE A 109 3.59 -1.00 1.92
CA ILE A 109 3.38 -0.54 0.55
C ILE A 109 3.69 0.96 0.44
N ILE A 110 3.61 1.66 1.56
CA ILE A 110 3.85 3.09 1.68
C ILE A 110 4.63 3.29 2.97
N GLU A 111 5.97 3.39 2.87
CA GLU A 111 6.85 3.51 4.05
C GLU A 111 6.51 4.73 4.94
N SER A 112 5.74 5.71 4.42
CA SER A 112 5.18 6.85 5.17
C SER A 112 3.96 7.46 4.45
N PRO A 113 2.73 6.93 4.59
CA PRO A 113 1.57 7.45 3.84
C PRO A 113 1.18 8.88 4.21
N GLU A 114 1.61 9.37 5.35
CA GLU A 114 1.33 10.72 5.86
C GLU A 114 2.00 11.82 5.01
N VAL A 115 3.06 11.49 4.28
CA VAL A 115 3.79 12.44 3.41
C VAL A 115 3.31 12.41 1.95
N LEU A 116 2.29 11.61 1.64
CA LEU A 116 1.66 11.62 0.32
C LEU A 116 0.72 12.81 0.16
N PRO A 117 0.59 13.37 -1.06
CA PRO A 117 -0.48 14.31 -1.37
C PRO A 117 -1.86 13.75 -1.03
N VAL A 118 -2.80 14.60 -0.63
CA VAL A 118 -4.12 14.19 -0.11
C VAL A 118 -4.86 13.25 -1.09
N HIS A 119 -4.81 13.54 -2.38
CA HIS A 119 -5.45 12.71 -3.40
C HIS A 119 -4.76 11.36 -3.61
N SER A 120 -3.42 11.34 -3.59
CA SER A 120 -2.61 10.12 -3.62
C SER A 120 -2.88 9.24 -2.40
N GLU A 121 -2.92 9.83 -1.20
CA GLU A 121 -3.27 9.12 0.03
C GLU A 121 -4.69 8.53 -0.03
N LYS A 122 -5.68 9.32 -0.47
CA LYS A 122 -7.07 8.85 -0.66
C LYS A 122 -7.15 7.70 -1.66
N ARG A 123 -6.42 7.77 -2.76
CA ARG A 123 -6.35 6.70 -3.77
C ARG A 123 -5.77 5.42 -3.16
N MET A 124 -4.63 5.52 -2.49
CA MET A 124 -4.00 4.37 -1.85
C MET A 124 -4.89 3.75 -0.78
N ASN A 125 -5.55 4.56 0.03
CA ASN A 125 -6.56 4.09 0.98
C ASN A 125 -7.68 3.29 0.30
N LYS A 126 -8.19 3.73 -0.86
CA LYS A 126 -9.18 2.97 -1.64
C LYS A 126 -8.62 1.63 -2.13
N LEU A 127 -7.38 1.62 -2.61
CA LEU A 127 -6.70 0.41 -3.07
C LEU A 127 -6.56 -0.61 -1.93
N PHE A 128 -6.18 -0.18 -0.73
CA PHE A 128 -6.13 -1.04 0.46
C PHE A 128 -7.50 -1.58 0.86
N GLN A 129 -8.56 -0.76 0.79
CA GLN A 129 -9.91 -1.25 1.10
C GLN A 129 -10.37 -2.32 0.11
N LYS A 130 -10.03 -2.16 -1.18
CA LYS A 130 -10.27 -3.19 -2.20
C LYS A 130 -9.51 -4.48 -1.86
N TRP A 131 -8.23 -4.38 -1.56
CA TRP A 131 -7.41 -5.52 -1.16
C TRP A 131 -8.00 -6.27 0.04
N LEU A 132 -8.34 -5.56 1.12
CA LEU A 132 -8.93 -6.17 2.32
C LEU A 132 -10.27 -6.85 2.03
N LYS A 133 -11.12 -6.22 1.20
CA LYS A 133 -12.39 -6.81 0.77
C LYS A 133 -12.18 -8.11 0.01
N LEU A 134 -11.24 -8.12 -0.94
CA LEU A 134 -10.90 -9.31 -1.73
C LEU A 134 -10.31 -10.41 -0.86
N HIS A 135 -9.41 -10.07 0.06
CA HIS A 135 -8.83 -11.03 0.99
C HIS A 135 -9.92 -11.70 1.84
N ARG A 136 -10.89 -10.94 2.36
CA ARG A 136 -12.04 -11.49 3.10
C ARG A 136 -12.91 -12.38 2.22
N TYR A 137 -13.18 -11.95 0.98
CA TYR A 137 -13.96 -12.74 0.02
C TYR A 137 -13.32 -14.11 -0.23
N PHE A 138 -12.03 -14.15 -0.61
CA PHE A 138 -11.33 -15.40 -0.84
C PHE A 138 -11.17 -16.23 0.44
N THR A 139 -11.07 -15.60 1.61
CA THR A 139 -11.06 -16.31 2.89
C THR A 139 -12.39 -17.00 3.19
N GLY A 140 -13.51 -16.30 2.97
CA GLY A 140 -14.85 -16.86 3.16
C GLY A 140 -15.06 -18.08 2.28
N ILE A 141 -14.70 -17.97 1.00
CA ILE A 141 -14.78 -19.10 0.07
C ILE A 141 -13.83 -20.22 0.48
N ALA A 142 -12.56 -19.94 0.81
CA ALA A 142 -11.61 -21.00 1.18
C ALA A 142 -12.07 -21.83 2.40
N HIS A 143 -12.86 -21.25 3.31
CA HIS A 143 -13.36 -21.91 4.51
C HIS A 143 -14.77 -22.51 4.34
N TYR A 144 -15.26 -22.67 3.11
CA TYR A 144 -16.61 -23.18 2.82
C TYR A 144 -17.73 -22.33 3.47
N GLY A 145 -17.50 -21.03 3.62
CA GLY A 145 -18.48 -20.11 4.18
C GLY A 145 -19.71 -19.90 3.28
N ASP A 146 -19.56 -20.11 1.98
CA ASP A 146 -20.64 -20.07 0.99
C ASP A 146 -20.84 -21.46 0.38
N SER A 147 -22.07 -21.97 0.43
CA SER A 147 -22.42 -23.29 -0.11
C SER A 147 -22.59 -23.30 -1.63
N GLU A 148 -22.84 -22.14 -2.24
CA GLU A 148 -23.00 -21.96 -3.69
C GLU A 148 -22.14 -20.80 -4.18
N ILE A 149 -21.09 -21.12 -4.93
CA ILE A 149 -20.17 -20.13 -5.49
C ILE A 149 -20.63 -19.79 -6.90
N ASN A 150 -21.01 -18.53 -7.11
CA ASN A 150 -21.28 -18.02 -8.45
C ASN A 150 -19.97 -17.84 -9.24
N PRO A 151 -19.75 -18.59 -10.35
CA PRO A 151 -18.53 -18.48 -11.14
C PRO A 151 -18.26 -17.07 -11.69
N ALA A 152 -19.30 -16.34 -12.08
CA ALA A 152 -19.15 -14.99 -12.64
C ALA A 152 -18.65 -13.99 -11.58
N ASP A 153 -19.14 -14.12 -10.34
CA ASP A 153 -18.67 -13.30 -9.22
C ASP A 153 -17.24 -13.68 -8.83
N PHE A 154 -16.89 -14.95 -8.88
CA PHE A 154 -15.52 -15.41 -8.60
C PHE A 154 -14.51 -14.84 -9.61
N ASP A 155 -14.81 -14.96 -10.90
CA ASP A 155 -13.97 -14.43 -11.98
C ASP A 155 -13.83 -12.91 -11.89
N LYS A 156 -14.91 -12.21 -11.52
CA LYS A 156 -14.88 -10.76 -11.28
C LYS A 156 -13.94 -10.40 -10.13
N ASN A 157 -13.99 -11.13 -9.01
CA ASN A 157 -13.10 -10.87 -7.87
C ASN A 157 -11.63 -11.23 -8.19
N ILE A 158 -11.36 -12.23 -9.03
CA ILE A 158 -9.99 -12.48 -9.52
C ILE A 158 -9.49 -11.30 -10.34
N LYS A 159 -10.27 -10.83 -11.31
CA LYS A 159 -9.86 -9.67 -12.13
C LYS A 159 -9.61 -8.43 -11.28
N GLU A 160 -10.43 -8.19 -10.27
CA GLU A 160 -10.21 -7.08 -9.34
C GLU A 160 -8.93 -7.29 -8.51
N MET A 161 -8.63 -8.51 -8.07
CA MET A 161 -7.36 -8.82 -7.40
C MET A 161 -6.15 -8.59 -8.31
N GLU A 162 -6.23 -9.04 -9.57
CA GLU A 162 -5.19 -8.82 -10.56
C GLU A 162 -4.96 -7.32 -10.83
N ASN A 163 -6.02 -6.52 -10.92
CA ASN A 163 -5.91 -5.07 -11.06
C ASN A 163 -5.23 -4.43 -9.85
N VAL A 164 -5.59 -4.86 -8.63
CA VAL A 164 -4.93 -4.35 -7.41
C VAL A 164 -3.45 -4.75 -7.39
N LEU A 165 -3.11 -5.98 -7.78
CA LEU A 165 -1.72 -6.44 -7.86
C LEU A 165 -0.92 -5.66 -8.90
N LEU A 166 -1.48 -5.38 -10.08
CA LEU A 166 -0.81 -4.55 -11.09
C LEU A 166 -0.55 -3.13 -10.58
N ASP A 167 -1.51 -2.54 -9.88
CA ASP A 167 -1.36 -1.22 -9.28
C ASP A 167 -0.28 -1.19 -8.20
N LEU A 168 -0.17 -2.25 -7.39
CA LEU A 168 0.79 -2.36 -6.29
C LEU A 168 2.20 -2.76 -6.73
N LEU A 169 2.30 -3.62 -7.75
CA LEU A 169 3.56 -4.22 -8.21
C LEU A 169 4.14 -3.50 -9.44
N GLU A 170 3.65 -2.30 -9.77
CA GLU A 170 4.21 -1.55 -10.89
C GLU A 170 5.71 -1.29 -10.67
N PRO A 171 6.59 -1.68 -11.61
CA PRO A 171 8.03 -1.57 -11.43
C PRO A 171 8.46 -0.12 -11.16
N PRO A 172 9.35 0.13 -10.18
CA PRO A 172 9.82 1.49 -9.88
C PRO A 172 10.38 2.22 -11.10
N GLN A 173 11.09 1.52 -12.00
CA GLN A 173 11.66 2.12 -13.20
C GLN A 173 10.59 2.63 -14.17
N GLU A 174 9.48 1.91 -14.31
CA GLU A 174 8.36 2.34 -15.16
C GLU A 174 7.66 3.57 -14.56
N ILE A 175 7.55 3.64 -13.23
CA ILE A 175 6.98 4.80 -12.53
C ILE A 175 7.90 6.02 -12.72
N ILE A 176 9.21 5.86 -12.51
CA ILE A 176 10.17 6.96 -12.69
C ILE A 176 10.14 7.48 -14.13
N ALA A 177 10.15 6.61 -15.14
CA ALA A 177 10.05 7.02 -16.54
C ALA A 177 8.77 7.83 -16.82
N GLN A 178 7.64 7.41 -16.28
CA GLN A 178 6.37 8.15 -16.43
C GLN A 178 6.36 9.48 -15.67
N LEU A 179 7.08 9.59 -14.54
CA LEU A 179 7.27 10.85 -13.84
C LEU A 179 8.18 11.79 -14.63
N ASP A 180 9.23 11.28 -15.28
CA ASP A 180 10.10 12.07 -16.16
C ASP A 180 9.32 12.65 -17.35
N ASP A 181 8.39 11.88 -17.93
CA ASP A 181 7.47 12.37 -18.96
C ASP A 181 6.64 13.56 -18.46
N LEU A 182 6.13 13.49 -17.22
CA LEU A 182 5.37 14.59 -16.61
C LEU A 182 6.24 15.81 -16.32
N LEU A 183 7.48 15.61 -15.87
CA LEU A 183 8.44 16.69 -15.59
C LEU A 183 8.81 17.49 -16.85
N ALA A 184 8.68 16.90 -18.04
CA ALA A 184 8.91 17.59 -19.30
C ALA A 184 7.77 18.55 -19.70
N ILE A 185 6.58 18.43 -19.09
CA ILE A 185 5.40 19.23 -19.43
C ILE A 185 5.53 20.63 -18.82
N GLN A 186 5.46 21.65 -19.67
CA GLN A 186 5.51 23.06 -19.23
C GLN A 186 4.14 23.62 -18.84
N ASN A 187 3.04 23.10 -19.37
CA ASN A 187 1.70 23.59 -19.05
C ASN A 187 0.80 22.37 -18.76
N PRO A 188 0.63 21.98 -17.48
CA PRO A 188 -0.11 20.78 -17.14
C PRO A 188 -1.61 20.96 -17.40
N SER A 189 -2.20 19.91 -17.97
CA SER A 189 -3.65 19.72 -18.03
C SER A 189 -4.16 19.01 -16.78
N GLN A 190 -5.49 18.97 -16.59
CA GLN A 190 -6.08 18.19 -15.52
C GLN A 190 -5.77 16.69 -15.65
N ASP A 191 -5.65 16.18 -16.89
CA ASP A 191 -5.30 14.78 -17.15
C ASP A 191 -3.87 14.47 -16.66
N ASP A 192 -2.95 15.43 -16.78
CA ASP A 192 -1.57 15.30 -16.29
C ASP A 192 -1.54 15.25 -14.76
N ILE A 193 -2.40 16.02 -14.09
CA ILE A 193 -2.56 15.97 -12.64
C ILE A 193 -3.13 14.62 -12.19
N GLU A 194 -4.15 14.10 -12.89
CA GLU A 194 -4.69 12.78 -12.59
C GLU A 194 -3.64 11.67 -12.79
N LYS A 195 -2.83 11.76 -13.86
CA LYS A 195 -1.69 10.87 -14.07
C LYS A 195 -0.68 10.98 -12.93
N LEU A 196 -0.33 12.18 -12.48
CA LEU A 196 0.57 12.41 -11.35
C LEU A 196 0.03 11.77 -10.06
N ILE A 197 -1.25 11.98 -9.74
CA ILE A 197 -1.91 11.37 -8.56
C ILE A 197 -1.81 9.85 -8.59
N ASN A 198 -1.94 9.25 -9.78
CA ASN A 198 -1.85 7.81 -9.97
C ASN A 198 -0.42 7.27 -9.81
N LEU A 199 0.61 8.06 -10.16
CA LEU A 199 2.03 7.67 -10.10
C LEU A 199 2.65 7.89 -8.70
N ILE A 200 2.23 8.93 -7.97
CA ILE A 200 2.68 9.18 -6.60
C ILE A 200 2.00 8.20 -5.65
N LYS A 201 2.57 6.99 -5.59
CA LYS A 201 2.16 5.88 -4.71
C LYS A 201 3.04 5.79 -3.45
N HIS A 202 4.26 6.32 -3.51
CA HIS A 202 5.27 6.23 -2.45
C HIS A 202 5.88 7.62 -2.14
N PRO A 203 6.30 7.89 -0.89
CA PRO A 203 7.05 9.08 -0.51
C PRO A 203 8.23 9.40 -1.43
N SER A 204 8.95 8.38 -1.88
CA SER A 204 10.07 8.53 -2.82
C SER A 204 9.64 9.07 -4.18
N HIS A 205 8.46 8.72 -4.69
CA HIS A 205 7.92 9.29 -5.94
C HIS A 205 7.55 10.76 -5.74
N ASN A 206 6.94 11.08 -4.60
CA ASN A 206 6.59 12.45 -4.22
C ASN A 206 7.87 13.31 -4.17
N GLN A 207 8.87 12.84 -3.43
CA GLN A 207 10.19 13.48 -3.34
C GLN A 207 10.85 13.61 -4.72
N TYR A 208 10.86 12.54 -5.51
CA TYR A 208 11.47 12.50 -6.84
C TYR A 208 10.89 13.59 -7.76
N PHE A 209 9.56 13.70 -7.80
CA PHE A 209 8.87 14.65 -8.67
C PHE A 209 9.12 16.10 -8.22
N PHE A 210 8.85 16.43 -6.95
CA PHE A 210 8.95 17.82 -6.47
C PHE A 210 10.39 18.33 -6.33
N THR A 211 11.39 17.46 -6.26
CA THR A 211 12.79 17.88 -6.30
C THR A 211 13.29 18.24 -7.70
N ARG A 212 12.60 17.75 -8.75
CA ARG A 212 12.99 17.95 -10.15
C ARG A 212 12.05 18.84 -10.96
N LEU A 213 10.84 19.10 -10.46
CA LEU A 213 9.90 19.98 -11.15
C LEU A 213 10.43 21.42 -11.15
N ASP A 214 10.61 22.01 -12.32
CA ASP A 214 11.14 23.36 -12.48
C ASP A 214 10.22 24.31 -13.27
N SER A 215 9.09 23.82 -13.79
CA SER A 215 8.11 24.65 -14.52
C SER A 215 7.16 25.36 -13.54
N PRO A 216 7.11 26.69 -13.51
CA PRO A 216 6.27 27.47 -12.60
C PRO A 216 4.76 27.35 -12.87
N GLU A 217 4.38 27.01 -14.10
CA GLU A 217 2.98 26.90 -14.53
C GLU A 217 2.24 25.74 -13.82
N TRP A 218 2.98 24.83 -13.18
CA TRP A 218 2.41 23.78 -12.35
C TRP A 218 1.85 24.27 -11.03
N ILE A 219 2.22 25.46 -10.53
CA ILE A 219 1.78 25.92 -9.21
C ILE A 219 0.25 25.94 -9.09
N ASP A 220 -0.43 26.59 -10.03
CA ASP A 220 -1.88 26.74 -9.95
C ASP A 220 -2.58 25.37 -10.06
N ALA A 221 -2.11 24.52 -10.97
CA ALA A 221 -2.68 23.18 -11.17
C ALA A 221 -2.49 22.29 -9.93
N LEU A 222 -1.31 22.34 -9.29
CA LEU A 222 -1.01 21.59 -8.07
C LEU A 222 -1.77 22.14 -6.86
N ASN A 223 -1.88 23.46 -6.73
CA ASN A 223 -2.60 24.10 -5.64
C ASN A 223 -4.10 23.79 -5.70
N ASN A 224 -4.69 23.86 -6.89
CA ASN A 224 -6.11 23.53 -7.11
C ASN A 224 -6.45 22.05 -6.85
N ASN A 225 -5.44 21.18 -6.77
CA ASN A 225 -5.57 19.75 -6.52
C ASN A 225 -4.94 19.34 -5.17
N ASP A 226 -4.87 20.25 -4.19
CA ASP A 226 -4.47 19.99 -2.80
C ASP A 226 -3.08 19.32 -2.66
N PHE A 227 -2.13 19.62 -3.55
CA PHE A 227 -0.75 19.13 -3.40
C PHE A 227 0.05 19.91 -2.34
N PHE A 228 -0.37 21.13 -2.02
CA PHE A 228 0.29 22.01 -1.05
C PHE A 228 -0.40 22.04 0.32
N SER A 229 -1.20 21.03 0.65
CA SER A 229 -1.84 20.92 1.97
C SER A 229 -0.80 20.87 3.09
N GLU A 230 -1.18 21.36 4.27
CA GLU A 230 -0.33 21.37 5.45
C GLU A 230 0.24 19.97 5.75
N PRO A 231 1.58 19.83 5.89
CA PRO A 231 2.18 18.54 6.17
C PRO A 231 1.71 18.02 7.52
N LYS A 232 1.37 16.74 7.60
CA LYS A 232 1.03 16.10 8.87
C LYS A 232 2.30 16.02 9.72
N GLU A 233 2.24 16.53 10.95
CA GLU A 233 3.34 16.43 11.90
C GLU A 233 3.55 14.94 12.28
N ILE A 234 4.76 14.43 12.05
CA ILE A 234 5.18 13.10 12.52
C ILE A 234 6.20 13.33 13.64
N THR A 235 5.82 12.97 14.87
CA THR A 235 6.72 12.99 16.02
C THR A 235 7.51 11.69 16.08
N THR A 236 8.80 11.74 15.76
CA THR A 236 9.76 10.68 16.08
C THR A 236 10.71 11.17 17.18
N HIS A 237 11.00 10.31 18.17
CA HIS A 237 11.57 10.57 19.50
C HIS A 237 12.92 11.35 19.60
N SER A 238 13.45 11.96 18.54
CA SER A 238 14.63 12.84 18.66
C SER A 238 14.75 13.94 17.60
N PHE A 239 14.00 13.91 16.51
CA PHE A 239 14.03 14.96 15.47
C PHE A 239 12.68 15.06 14.76
N MET A 240 12.21 16.30 14.51
CA MET A 240 11.15 16.57 13.54
C MET A 240 11.77 16.54 12.14
N ILE A 241 11.49 15.49 11.37
CA ILE A 241 11.83 15.44 9.95
C ILE A 241 10.53 15.48 9.16
N SER A 242 10.05 16.69 8.86
CA SER A 242 8.96 16.86 7.89
C SER A 242 9.55 16.84 6.49
N PHE A 243 9.49 15.69 5.81
CA PHE A 243 9.77 15.59 4.38
C PHE A 243 8.56 16.10 3.58
N PHE A 244 8.29 17.41 3.66
CA PHE A 244 7.31 18.05 2.77
C PHE A 244 7.96 18.32 1.42
N ALA A 245 8.01 17.30 0.56
CA ALA A 245 8.63 17.38 -0.77
C ALA A 245 8.20 18.62 -1.59
N PRO A 246 6.92 19.02 -1.60
CA PRO A 246 6.47 20.22 -2.32
C PRO A 246 7.15 21.52 -1.88
N LEU A 247 7.65 21.61 -0.64
CA LEU A 247 8.38 22.79 -0.15
C LEU A 247 9.60 23.09 -1.02
N SER A 248 10.32 22.06 -1.46
CA SER A 248 11.53 22.22 -2.27
C SER A 248 11.20 22.90 -3.60
N TYR A 249 10.07 22.52 -4.19
CA TYR A 249 9.56 23.13 -5.41
C TYR A 249 9.12 24.59 -5.17
N LEU A 250 8.33 24.83 -4.12
CA LEU A 250 7.85 26.18 -3.78
C LEU A 250 9.00 27.17 -3.53
N ILE A 251 10.05 26.74 -2.82
CA ILE A 251 11.26 27.57 -2.58
C ILE A 251 11.96 27.92 -3.91
N ARG A 252 12.07 26.97 -4.85
CA ARG A 252 12.66 27.27 -6.17
C ARG A 252 11.79 28.26 -6.93
N MET A 253 10.48 28.03 -6.98
CA MET A 253 9.58 28.88 -7.76
C MET A 253 9.36 30.27 -7.17
N SER A 254 9.48 30.45 -5.84
CA SER A 254 9.39 31.77 -5.22
C SER A 254 10.49 32.73 -5.65
N SER A 255 11.58 32.23 -6.25
CA SER A 255 12.64 33.07 -6.83
C SER A 255 12.37 33.50 -8.27
N VAL A 256 11.39 32.87 -8.93
CA VAL A 256 11.08 33.03 -10.36
C VAL A 256 9.75 33.76 -10.57
N ILE A 257 8.83 33.65 -9.60
CA ILE A 257 7.50 34.26 -9.63
C ILE A 257 7.53 35.55 -8.78
N PRO A 258 7.19 36.72 -9.35
CA PRO A 258 7.23 38.01 -8.65
C PRO A 258 6.15 38.19 -7.58
#